data_AF-A0AAW0AIQ3-F1
#
_entry.id   AF-A0AAW0AIQ3-F1
#
_cell.length_a   1.000
_cell.length_b   1.000
_cell.length_c   1.000
_cell.angle_alpha   90.00
_cell.angle_beta   90.00
_cell.angle_gamma   90.00
#
_symmetry.space_group_name_H-M   'P 1'
#
loop_
_entity.id
_entity.type
_entity.pdbx_description
1 polymer ?
#
loop_
_entity_poly.entity_id
_entity_poly.type
_entity_poly.pdbx_seq_one_letter_code
_entity_poly.pdbx_strand_id
1 'polypeptide(L)'
;MATEEVVCDPSLCTNPDSPGECCGDSFEHKTTPGLCGKCYIVLTSSENADKMKDWPQCQGCSAVYKLLKASRCGTCVKKDPQITPSGPVPPLNPQDLNRPPNQSVTDKLQDLQAENRRNAMSARTLHKGSQKTSGAASSVIVGVAKGAPRQITVYLAPGTANTRTDASRILGNATRSFPEDIAMNVCILQDTPVAQGKTKKVYKVICEGMPWVAKRFFEIGAGDEQVEIQQNADFLVQEATRLGKTGYYLGQFIAEAKRRNTSIDDTIAVTEFKLGLEVVADDSAPSPASGISLEAYLAADPSAVQVLWLFEPRRSSAVDHWSGTNEYPPWHQNKLGSTLNAFAHYVYQISQETTVITDVQTSKAVNEQGDGINVLFDMMLHTTNGASGVGDHGQNGINTFVAKHECVRRCVGLRLDQEGFENALKGLEDGDSAAEDDD
;
A
#
# COMPACT_ATOMS: atom_id res chain seq x y z
N MET A 1 -10.87 26.03 20.56
CA MET A 1 -11.00 24.96 21.57
C MET A 1 -10.28 23.77 21.01
N ALA A 2 -9.23 23.28 21.65
CA ALA A 2 -8.51 22.10 21.18
C ALA A 2 -9.36 20.87 21.50
N THR A 3 -9.71 20.09 20.49
CA THR A 3 -10.31 18.76 20.66
C THR A 3 -9.18 17.80 21.00
N GLU A 4 -9.16 17.29 22.24
CA GLU A 4 -8.28 16.19 22.63
C GLU A 4 -8.59 14.98 21.72
N GLU A 5 -7.58 14.47 21.03
CA GLU A 5 -7.68 13.17 20.37
C GLU A 5 -7.86 12.10 21.44
N VAL A 6 -8.99 11.39 21.37
CA VAL A 6 -9.26 10.26 22.26
C VAL A 6 -8.36 9.09 21.82
N VAL A 7 -7.23 8.91 22.51
CA VAL A 7 -6.37 7.74 22.31
C VAL A 7 -7.08 6.51 22.86
N CYS A 8 -7.67 5.70 21.97
CA CYS A 8 -8.31 4.45 22.34
C CYS A 8 -7.25 3.39 22.72
N ASP A 9 -7.31 2.90 23.96
CA ASP A 9 -6.44 1.80 24.42
C ASP A 9 -6.73 0.52 23.60
N PRO A 10 -5.75 0.01 22.83
CA PRO A 10 -5.94 -1.17 22.00
C PRO A 10 -6.23 -2.44 22.81
N SER A 11 -5.85 -2.47 24.09
CA SER A 11 -6.10 -3.60 24.99
C SER A 11 -7.58 -3.74 25.34
N LEU A 12 -8.33 -2.64 25.36
CA LEU A 12 -9.73 -2.66 25.79
C LEU A 12 -10.65 -3.12 24.65
N CYS A 13 -11.63 -3.94 25.00
CA CYS A 13 -12.75 -4.29 24.14
C CYS A 13 -13.85 -3.24 24.27
N THR A 14 -13.85 -2.26 23.37
CA THR A 14 -14.84 -1.19 23.33
C THR A 14 -15.47 -1.06 21.95
N ASN A 15 -16.70 -0.57 21.90
CA ASN A 15 -17.34 -0.09 20.67
C ASN A 15 -17.69 1.39 20.86
N PRO A 16 -17.07 2.32 20.11
CA PRO A 16 -17.35 3.76 20.27
C PRO A 16 -18.79 4.11 19.92
N ASP A 17 -19.41 3.37 18.98
CA ASP A 17 -20.78 3.62 18.53
C ASP A 17 -21.82 3.07 19.54
N SER A 18 -21.46 2.04 20.29
CA SER A 18 -22.32 1.37 21.28
C SER A 18 -21.53 0.90 22.51
N PRO A 19 -21.12 1.80 23.43
CA PRO A 19 -20.25 1.47 24.56
C PRO A 19 -20.79 0.37 25.50
N GLY A 20 -22.11 0.19 25.53
CA GLY A 20 -22.79 -0.80 26.39
C GLY A 20 -22.95 -2.20 25.79
N GLU A 21 -22.53 -2.43 24.55
CA GLU A 21 -22.80 -3.69 23.83
C GLU A 21 -21.57 -4.62 23.73
N CYS A 22 -20.47 -4.27 24.41
CA CYS A 22 -19.22 -5.03 24.41
C CYS A 22 -18.86 -5.48 25.84
N CYS A 23 -17.91 -6.42 25.97
CA CYS A 23 -17.57 -6.98 27.28
C CYS A 23 -16.73 -6.05 28.16
N GLY A 24 -16.06 -5.04 27.60
CA GLY A 24 -15.20 -4.14 28.35
C GLY A 24 -13.90 -4.77 28.87
N ASP A 25 -13.63 -6.05 28.56
CA ASP A 25 -12.41 -6.73 29.01
C ASP A 25 -11.14 -6.12 28.40
N SER A 26 -10.02 -6.26 29.11
CA SER A 26 -8.68 -5.88 28.64
C SER A 26 -7.87 -7.10 28.19
N PHE A 27 -7.11 -6.94 27.11
CA PHE A 27 -6.33 -7.98 26.43
C PHE A 27 -4.91 -7.45 26.15
N GLU A 28 -3.96 -7.79 27.01
CA GLU A 28 -2.58 -7.28 27.00
C GLU A 28 -1.80 -7.45 25.68
N HIS A 29 -2.22 -8.40 24.82
CA HIS A 29 -1.56 -8.69 23.55
C HIS A 29 -2.43 -8.37 22.33
N LYS A 30 -3.57 -7.69 22.55
CA LYS A 30 -4.40 -7.15 21.48
C LYS A 30 -3.71 -5.91 20.92
N THR A 31 -3.47 -5.91 19.61
CA THR A 31 -2.68 -4.87 18.93
C THR A 31 -3.54 -3.86 18.18
N THR A 32 -4.86 -4.00 18.24
CA THR A 32 -5.82 -3.18 17.49
C THR A 32 -6.94 -2.72 18.41
N PRO A 33 -7.31 -1.42 18.42
CA PRO A 33 -8.50 -0.94 19.13
C PRO A 33 -9.79 -1.61 18.67
N GLY A 34 -10.84 -1.52 19.50
CA GLY A 34 -12.18 -2.03 19.15
C GLY A 34 -12.53 -3.37 19.81
N LEU A 35 -13.45 -4.11 19.19
CA LEU A 35 -14.06 -5.31 19.76
C LEU A 35 -13.09 -6.49 19.96
N CYS A 36 -13.30 -7.27 21.02
CA CYS A 36 -12.73 -8.61 21.13
C CYS A 36 -13.41 -9.58 20.15
N GLY A 37 -12.79 -10.74 19.91
CA GLY A 37 -13.32 -11.70 18.94
C GLY A 37 -14.75 -12.16 19.25
N LYS A 38 -15.12 -12.38 20.52
CA LYS A 38 -16.51 -12.75 20.86
C LYS A 38 -17.50 -11.62 20.62
N CYS A 39 -17.20 -10.41 21.09
CA CYS A 39 -18.09 -9.27 20.88
C CYS A 39 -18.24 -8.95 19.39
N TYR A 40 -17.16 -9.10 18.61
CA TYR A 40 -17.22 -8.98 17.16
C TYR A 40 -18.18 -9.99 16.53
N ILE A 41 -18.09 -11.27 16.89
CA ILE A 41 -18.98 -12.33 16.38
C ILE A 41 -20.45 -12.05 16.71
N VAL A 42 -20.73 -11.60 17.94
CA VAL A 42 -22.08 -11.29 18.41
C VAL A 42 -22.66 -10.09 17.66
N LEU A 43 -21.90 -9.00 17.51
CA LEU A 43 -22.40 -7.74 16.95
C LEU A 43 -22.45 -7.71 15.43
N THR A 44 -21.61 -8.50 14.74
CA THR A 44 -21.56 -8.52 13.27
C THR A 44 -22.52 -9.53 12.62
N SER A 45 -23.35 -10.21 13.42
CA SER A 45 -24.46 -11.07 12.94
C SER A 45 -24.07 -12.06 11.84
N SER A 46 -22.94 -12.77 12.01
CA SER A 46 -22.59 -13.84 11.08
C SER A 46 -23.56 -15.02 11.21
N GLU A 47 -23.91 -15.70 10.11
CA GLU A 47 -24.71 -16.95 10.12
C GLU A 47 -24.12 -18.05 11.03
N ASN A 48 -22.86 -17.88 11.47
CA ASN A 48 -22.16 -18.79 12.36
C ASN A 48 -22.05 -18.26 13.81
N ALA A 49 -22.66 -17.12 14.14
CA ALA A 49 -22.56 -16.50 15.46
C ALA A 49 -22.98 -17.48 16.57
N ASP A 50 -24.10 -18.19 16.37
CA ASP A 50 -24.59 -19.20 17.31
C ASP A 50 -23.60 -20.36 17.51
N LYS A 51 -22.89 -20.78 16.45
CA LYS A 51 -21.92 -21.88 16.53
C LYS A 51 -20.61 -21.48 17.21
N MET A 52 -20.30 -20.18 17.21
CA MET A 52 -19.03 -19.65 17.70
C MET A 52 -19.14 -19.00 19.09
N LYS A 53 -20.35 -18.78 19.60
CA LYS A 53 -20.59 -18.18 20.92
C LYS A 53 -19.89 -18.94 22.06
N ASP A 54 -19.85 -20.26 21.92
CA ASP A 54 -19.27 -21.18 22.91
C ASP A 54 -17.78 -21.44 22.68
N TRP A 55 -17.18 -20.90 21.62
CA TRP A 55 -15.76 -21.11 21.38
C TRP A 55 -14.91 -20.40 22.46
N PRO A 56 -13.85 -21.04 22.96
CA PRO A 56 -12.93 -20.41 23.88
C PRO A 56 -12.22 -19.19 23.25
N GLN A 57 -12.06 -18.15 24.06
CA GLN A 57 -11.37 -16.91 23.69
C GLN A 57 -10.03 -16.82 24.43
N CYS A 58 -8.99 -16.44 23.71
CA CYS A 58 -7.68 -16.18 24.29
C CYS A 58 -7.71 -14.92 25.17
N GLN A 59 -7.30 -15.06 26.43
CA GLN A 59 -7.21 -13.95 27.40
C GLN A 59 -6.10 -12.94 27.08
N GLY A 60 -5.13 -13.30 26.21
CA GLY A 60 -4.04 -12.40 25.81
C GLY A 60 -4.40 -11.50 24.65
N CYS A 61 -4.79 -12.08 23.50
CA CYS A 61 -5.02 -11.33 22.25
C CYS A 61 -6.49 -11.21 21.84
N SER A 62 -7.42 -11.73 22.65
CA SER A 62 -8.88 -11.67 22.41
C SER A 62 -9.41 -12.52 21.24
N ALA A 63 -8.54 -13.26 20.54
CA ALA A 63 -8.94 -14.13 19.43
C ALA A 63 -9.73 -15.35 19.91
N VAL A 64 -10.69 -15.80 19.09
CA VAL A 64 -11.59 -16.92 19.39
C VAL A 64 -11.18 -18.14 18.57
N TYR A 65 -11.17 -19.32 19.19
CA TYR A 65 -10.70 -20.56 18.59
C TYR A 65 -11.62 -21.72 18.94
N LYS A 66 -11.93 -22.59 17.97
CA LYS A 66 -12.76 -23.78 18.20
C LYS A 66 -12.12 -24.78 19.19
N LEU A 67 -10.79 -24.88 19.19
CA LEU A 67 -10.03 -25.93 19.89
C LEU A 67 -8.98 -25.37 20.87
N LEU A 68 -9.17 -24.15 21.37
CA LEU A 68 -8.24 -23.59 22.36
C LEU A 68 -8.43 -24.32 23.70
N LYS A 69 -7.40 -25.10 24.08
CA LYS A 69 -7.39 -25.91 25.30
C LYS A 69 -6.93 -25.15 26.56
N ALA A 70 -6.26 -24.01 26.40
CA ALA A 70 -5.70 -23.20 27.49
C ALA A 70 -6.34 -21.80 27.52
N SER A 71 -6.10 -21.03 28.58
CA SER A 71 -6.62 -19.65 28.66
C SER A 71 -5.97 -18.69 27.64
N ARG A 72 -4.80 -19.05 27.10
CA ARG A 72 -4.02 -18.25 26.15
C ARG A 72 -3.61 -19.09 24.94
N CYS A 73 -3.59 -18.48 23.75
CA CYS A 73 -3.10 -19.13 22.55
C CYS A 73 -1.56 -19.21 22.55
N GLY A 74 -1.00 -20.13 21.75
CA GLY A 74 0.45 -20.35 21.69
C GLY A 74 1.26 -19.10 21.35
N THR A 75 0.71 -18.17 20.55
CA THR A 75 1.36 -16.88 20.25
C THR A 75 1.48 -15.99 21.48
N CYS A 76 0.44 -15.95 22.32
CA CYS A 76 0.45 -15.17 23.56
C CYS A 76 1.41 -15.78 24.58
N VAL A 77 1.41 -17.11 24.72
CA VAL A 77 2.35 -17.83 25.61
C VAL A 77 3.81 -17.60 25.19
N LYS A 78 4.09 -17.52 23.88
CA LYS A 78 5.45 -17.19 23.40
C LYS A 78 5.88 -15.76 23.69
N LYS A 79 4.93 -14.81 23.72
CA LYS A 79 5.21 -13.39 24.00
C LYS A 79 5.43 -13.15 25.48
N ASP A 80 4.71 -13.89 26.33
CA ASP A 80 4.91 -13.87 27.77
C ASP A 80 5.10 -15.29 28.32
N PRO A 81 6.35 -15.79 28.31
CA PRO A 81 6.67 -17.11 28.85
C PRO A 81 6.55 -17.18 30.38
N GLN A 82 6.48 -16.03 31.07
CA GLN A 82 6.49 -16.00 32.54
C GLN A 82 5.14 -16.35 33.15
N ILE A 83 4.07 -16.34 32.36
CA ILE A 83 2.74 -16.77 32.79
C ILE A 83 2.62 -18.29 32.59
N THR A 84 3.34 -19.01 33.44
CA THR A 84 3.02 -20.41 33.78
C THR A 84 1.88 -20.42 34.83
N PRO A 85 1.16 -21.55 35.04
CA PRO A 85 0.14 -21.64 36.08
C PRO A 85 0.72 -21.17 37.42
N SER A 86 0.13 -20.11 37.96
CA SER A 86 0.60 -19.23 39.03
C SER A 86 1.44 -19.87 40.16
N GLY A 87 2.65 -19.34 40.36
CA GLY A 87 3.36 -19.27 41.63
C GLY A 87 3.77 -17.80 41.94
N PRO A 88 3.97 -17.40 43.21
CA PRO A 88 4.04 -15.98 43.61
C PRO A 88 5.36 -15.29 43.21
N VAL A 89 5.24 -14.04 42.73
CA VAL A 89 6.29 -13.22 42.09
C VAL A 89 6.95 -12.23 43.07
N PRO A 90 8.29 -12.00 43.02
CA PRO A 90 8.99 -10.95 43.78
C PRO A 90 9.12 -9.62 42.99
N PRO A 91 9.41 -8.47 43.66
CA PRO A 91 9.27 -7.14 43.07
C PRO A 91 10.46 -6.68 42.21
N LEU A 92 10.16 -5.78 41.25
CA LEU A 92 11.03 -5.24 40.20
C LEU A 92 11.91 -4.05 40.63
N ASN A 93 13.04 -3.87 39.92
CA ASN A 93 14.16 -2.96 40.23
C ASN A 93 14.07 -1.61 39.45
N PRO A 94 14.28 -0.43 40.07
CA PRO A 94 14.00 0.89 39.45
C PRO A 94 15.11 1.53 38.57
N GLN A 95 16.13 0.81 38.08
CA GLN A 95 17.31 1.46 37.45
C GLN A 95 17.26 1.70 35.93
N ASP A 96 16.20 1.32 35.22
CA ASP A 96 16.17 1.39 33.74
C ASP A 96 15.73 2.75 33.13
N LEU A 97 15.64 3.82 33.91
CA LEU A 97 14.99 5.07 33.46
C LEU A 97 15.91 6.23 33.00
N ASN A 98 17.22 6.07 32.88
CA ASN A 98 18.08 7.21 32.51
C ASN A 98 19.18 6.90 31.49
N ARG A 99 18.87 7.05 30.18
CA ARG A 99 19.88 7.20 29.13
C ARG A 99 19.46 8.23 28.07
N PRO A 100 20.28 9.26 27.78
CA PRO A 100 19.94 10.29 26.79
C PRO A 100 20.40 9.94 25.36
N PRO A 101 19.84 10.60 24.31
CA PRO A 101 20.08 10.26 22.90
C PRO A 101 21.28 11.00 22.27
N ASN A 102 21.78 10.41 21.17
CA ASN A 102 23.11 10.58 20.59
C ASN A 102 23.15 11.67 19.47
N GLN A 103 24.16 12.55 19.50
CA GLN A 103 24.36 13.74 18.63
C GLN A 103 24.71 13.45 17.14
N SER A 104 24.75 12.19 16.71
CA SER A 104 25.23 11.77 15.39
C SER A 104 24.26 12.03 14.21
N VAL A 105 23.01 12.40 14.48
CA VAL A 105 21.95 12.44 13.45
C VAL A 105 21.89 13.78 12.71
N THR A 106 22.28 14.88 13.36
CA THR A 106 22.22 16.23 12.79
C THR A 106 23.24 16.48 11.68
N ASP A 107 24.41 15.85 11.76
CA ASP A 107 25.48 16.07 10.78
C ASP A 107 25.17 15.38 9.43
N LYS A 108 24.53 14.20 9.47
CA LYS A 108 24.13 13.46 8.27
C LYS A 108 23.03 14.14 7.45
N LEU A 109 22.18 14.95 8.10
CA LEU A 109 21.07 15.65 7.44
C LEU A 109 21.57 16.83 6.58
N GLN A 110 22.69 17.46 6.96
CA GLN A 110 23.26 18.59 6.22
C GLN A 110 23.96 18.14 4.93
N ASP A 111 24.60 16.97 4.93
CA ASP A 111 25.28 16.42 3.75
C ASP A 111 24.31 16.01 2.63
N LEU A 112 23.16 15.41 2.99
CA LEU A 112 22.08 15.05 2.06
C LEU A 112 21.45 16.29 1.37
N GLN A 113 21.34 17.41 2.09
CA GLN A 113 20.82 18.67 1.53
C GLN A 113 21.81 19.35 0.57
N ALA A 114 23.12 19.10 0.72
CA ALA A 114 24.14 19.60 -0.19
C ALA A 114 24.22 18.78 -1.50
N GLU A 115 23.95 17.47 -1.44
CA GLU A 115 23.93 16.59 -2.61
C GLU A 115 22.69 16.80 -3.50
N ASN A 116 21.51 17.01 -2.90
CA ASN A 116 20.29 17.35 -3.63
C ASN A 116 20.39 18.66 -4.42
N ARG A 117 21.20 19.62 -3.95
CA ARG A 117 21.46 20.88 -4.68
C ARG A 117 22.35 20.69 -5.91
N ARG A 118 23.26 19.71 -5.90
CA ARG A 118 24.14 19.40 -7.04
C ARG A 118 23.37 18.71 -8.17
N ASN A 119 22.47 17.80 -7.83
CA ASN A 119 21.67 17.07 -8.83
C ASN A 119 20.63 17.95 -9.55
N ALA A 120 20.14 19.01 -8.91
CA ALA A 120 19.20 19.96 -9.51
C ALA A 120 19.80 20.81 -10.65
N MET A 121 21.14 20.97 -10.72
CA MET A 121 21.78 21.78 -11.77
C MET A 121 22.08 21.01 -13.06
N SER A 122 22.17 19.68 -13.03
CA SER A 122 22.45 18.85 -14.22
C SER A 122 21.22 18.60 -15.12
N ALA A 123 19.99 18.81 -14.62
CA ALA A 123 18.75 18.56 -15.36
C ALA A 123 18.35 19.69 -16.33
N ARG A 124 19.16 20.74 -16.50
CA ARG A 124 18.81 21.93 -17.31
C ARG A 124 19.07 21.82 -18.83
N THR A 125 19.53 20.68 -19.36
CA THR A 125 20.04 20.63 -20.75
C THR A 125 19.15 19.91 -21.77
N LEU A 126 17.97 19.41 -21.42
CA LEU A 126 17.11 18.72 -22.40
C LEU A 126 15.65 19.18 -22.31
N HIS A 127 15.27 20.11 -23.18
CA HIS A 127 14.04 20.08 -24.02
C HIS A 127 13.83 21.46 -24.69
N LYS A 128 14.22 21.58 -25.96
CA LYS A 128 13.67 22.57 -26.91
C LYS A 128 12.83 21.81 -27.93
N GLY A 129 11.52 21.79 -27.72
CA GLY A 129 10.54 21.31 -28.70
C GLY A 129 9.36 22.28 -28.72
N SER A 130 9.28 23.10 -29.77
CA SER A 130 8.19 24.05 -30.02
C SER A 130 6.89 23.31 -30.34
N GLN A 131 5.80 23.66 -29.65
CA GLN A 131 4.45 23.49 -30.18
C GLN A 131 3.73 24.84 -30.27
N LYS A 132 3.25 25.15 -31.47
CA LYS A 132 2.33 26.26 -31.76
C LYS A 132 0.90 25.77 -31.53
N THR A 133 0.10 26.52 -30.79
CA THR A 133 -1.36 26.39 -30.82
C THR A 133 -2.00 27.76 -31.03
N SER A 134 -3.07 27.75 -31.82
CA SER A 134 -3.83 28.90 -32.31
C SER A 134 -5.20 28.96 -31.65
N GLY A 135 -5.71 30.19 -31.45
CA GLY A 135 -7.13 30.52 -31.60
C GLY A 135 -8.01 30.42 -30.36
N ALA A 136 -8.49 31.57 -29.91
CA ALA A 136 -9.18 31.86 -28.66
C ALA A 136 -10.71 31.64 -28.64
N ALA A 137 -11.26 31.50 -27.44
CA ALA A 137 -12.50 32.19 -27.02
C ALA A 137 -12.28 32.73 -25.60
N SER A 138 -12.50 34.04 -25.42
CA SER A 138 -12.10 34.81 -24.24
C SER A 138 -13.31 35.03 -23.33
N SER A 139 -13.37 34.33 -22.19
CA SER A 139 -14.19 34.74 -21.05
C SER A 139 -13.32 35.60 -20.11
N VAL A 140 -13.86 36.72 -19.65
CA VAL A 140 -13.19 37.62 -18.71
C VAL A 140 -13.22 36.96 -17.32
N ILE A 141 -12.26 36.08 -17.09
CA ILE A 141 -11.91 35.58 -15.76
C ILE A 141 -10.63 36.31 -15.35
N VAL A 142 -10.62 36.88 -14.14
CA VAL A 142 -9.45 37.51 -13.53
C VAL A 142 -8.24 36.59 -13.71
N GLY A 143 -7.29 37.02 -14.53
CA GLY A 143 -6.23 36.15 -15.07
C GLY A 143 -5.26 35.68 -14.00
N VAL A 144 -5.51 34.52 -13.41
CA VAL A 144 -4.51 33.80 -12.64
C VAL A 144 -3.38 33.42 -13.62
N ALA A 145 -2.15 33.84 -13.33
CA ALA A 145 -1.01 33.54 -14.18
C ALA A 145 -0.89 32.02 -14.41
N LYS A 146 -0.81 31.61 -15.68
CA LYS A 146 -0.70 30.21 -16.08
C LYS A 146 0.49 29.56 -15.37
N GLY A 147 0.24 28.50 -14.60
CA GLY A 147 1.27 27.76 -13.87
C GLY A 147 1.53 28.23 -12.43
N ALA A 148 0.76 29.21 -11.92
CA ALA A 148 0.79 29.51 -10.49
C ALA A 148 0.30 28.29 -9.67
N PRO A 149 0.98 27.93 -8.57
CA PRO A 149 0.45 26.94 -7.64
C PRO A 149 -0.91 27.38 -7.09
N ARG A 150 -1.84 26.43 -6.94
CA ARG A 150 -3.17 26.67 -6.39
C ARG A 150 -3.35 25.92 -5.09
N GLN A 151 -4.06 26.56 -4.17
CA GLN A 151 -4.55 25.88 -2.99
C GLN A 151 -5.75 25.02 -3.38
N ILE A 152 -5.70 23.74 -3.06
CA ILE A 152 -6.83 22.80 -3.18
C ILE A 152 -7.11 22.22 -1.79
N THR A 153 -8.36 21.84 -1.56
CA THR A 153 -8.76 21.11 -0.37
C THR A 153 -8.98 19.66 -0.75
N VAL A 154 -8.40 18.74 -0.01
CA VAL A 154 -8.49 17.30 -0.30
C VAL A 154 -8.81 16.48 0.93
N TYR A 155 -9.66 15.47 0.78
CA TYR A 155 -9.75 14.37 1.76
C TYR A 155 -8.67 13.35 1.45
N LEU A 156 -7.77 13.09 2.40
CA LEU A 156 -6.67 12.15 2.23
C LEU A 156 -6.93 10.85 2.96
N ALA A 157 -7.19 9.79 2.21
CA ALA A 157 -7.34 8.46 2.79
C ALA A 157 -5.99 7.71 2.74
N PRO A 158 -5.44 7.26 3.89
CA PRO A 158 -4.17 6.55 3.91
C PRO A 158 -4.30 5.17 3.25
N GLY A 159 -3.38 4.87 2.33
CA GLY A 159 -3.17 3.52 1.82
C GLY A 159 -2.07 2.83 2.61
N THR A 160 -2.40 1.78 3.36
CA THR A 160 -1.38 0.97 4.03
C THR A 160 -0.91 -0.16 3.12
N ALA A 161 0.35 -0.09 2.68
CA ALA A 161 0.98 -1.13 1.86
C ALA A 161 0.99 -2.51 2.54
N ASN A 162 0.89 -2.59 3.88
CA ASN A 162 1.10 -3.83 4.64
C ASN A 162 -0.18 -4.59 5.02
N THR A 163 -1.35 -4.10 4.65
CA THR A 163 -2.62 -4.72 5.03
C THR A 163 -3.34 -5.28 3.82
N ARG A 164 -4.01 -6.43 3.96
CA ARG A 164 -4.96 -6.98 2.96
C ARG A 164 -6.19 -6.06 2.73
N THR A 165 -6.17 -4.84 3.27
CA THR A 165 -7.24 -3.87 3.12
C THR A 165 -7.33 -3.51 1.64
N ASP A 166 -8.38 -4.02 1.02
CA ASP A 166 -8.75 -3.70 -0.34
C ASP A 166 -8.97 -2.19 -0.42
N ALA A 167 -8.40 -1.49 -1.42
CA ALA A 167 -8.62 -0.06 -1.55
C ALA A 167 -10.11 0.25 -1.80
N SER A 168 -10.89 -0.75 -2.24
CA SER A 168 -12.35 -0.72 -2.25
C SER A 168 -12.97 -0.47 -0.87
N ARG A 169 -12.33 -0.91 0.23
CA ARG A 169 -12.78 -0.59 1.60
C ARG A 169 -12.49 0.84 1.98
N ILE A 170 -11.42 1.44 1.44
CA ILE A 170 -11.08 2.86 1.69
C ILE A 170 -12.14 3.78 1.09
N LEU A 171 -12.78 3.37 -0.01
CA LEU A 171 -13.83 4.15 -0.68
C LEU A 171 -15.26 3.64 -0.45
N GLY A 172 -15.44 2.61 0.39
CA GLY A 172 -16.74 1.99 0.66
C GLY A 172 -17.30 1.26 -0.57
N ASN A 173 -17.60 -0.04 -0.44
CA ASN A 173 -18.41 -0.70 -1.45
C ASN A 173 -19.83 -0.07 -1.42
N ALA A 174 -20.21 0.56 -2.52
CA ALA A 174 -21.55 1.07 -2.87
C ALA A 174 -21.97 2.50 -2.43
N THR A 175 -21.21 3.19 -1.59
CA THR A 175 -21.41 4.65 -1.39
C THR A 175 -20.03 5.28 -1.28
N ARG A 176 -19.64 6.02 -2.30
CA ARG A 176 -18.34 6.70 -2.39
C ARG A 176 -18.23 7.89 -1.42
N SER A 177 -18.79 7.77 -0.22
CA SER A 177 -18.57 8.72 0.86
C SER A 177 -17.22 8.39 1.49
N PHE A 178 -16.30 9.34 1.42
CA PHE A 178 -15.14 9.33 2.32
C PHE A 178 -15.69 9.29 3.76
N PRO A 179 -15.21 8.39 4.62
CA PRO A 179 -15.71 8.34 5.99
C PRO A 179 -15.51 9.70 6.67
N GLU A 180 -16.49 10.09 7.49
CA GLU A 180 -16.61 11.45 8.07
C GLU A 180 -15.41 11.81 8.97
N ASP A 181 -14.60 10.83 9.36
CA ASP A 181 -13.40 10.96 10.18
C ASP A 181 -12.13 11.32 9.38
N ILE A 182 -12.20 11.37 8.04
CA ILE A 182 -11.03 11.74 7.23
C ILE A 182 -10.79 13.24 7.30
N ALA A 183 -9.62 13.61 7.84
CA ALA A 183 -9.19 15.00 7.92
C ALA A 183 -9.11 15.67 6.53
N MET A 184 -9.77 16.81 6.41
CA MET A 184 -9.59 17.72 5.28
C MET A 184 -8.21 18.35 5.34
N ASN A 185 -7.47 18.24 4.25
CA ASN A 185 -6.13 18.77 4.12
C ASN A 185 -6.09 19.88 3.08
N VAL A 186 -5.37 20.95 3.41
CA VAL A 186 -5.06 22.02 2.46
C VAL A 186 -3.75 21.68 1.77
N CYS A 187 -3.79 21.55 0.45
CA CYS A 187 -2.63 21.23 -0.38
C CYS A 187 -2.35 22.34 -1.41
N ILE A 188 -1.10 22.46 -1.84
CA ILE A 188 -0.66 23.39 -2.87
C ILE A 188 -0.31 22.59 -4.12
N LEU A 189 -1.20 22.54 -5.11
CA LEU A 189 -1.07 21.80 -6.36
C LEU A 189 -0.54 22.70 -7.48
N GLN A 190 0.40 22.21 -8.29
CA GLN A 190 0.84 22.91 -9.50
C GLN A 190 -0.08 22.60 -10.70
N ASP A 191 -0.43 23.62 -11.48
CA ASP A 191 -1.28 23.48 -12.67
C ASP A 191 -0.56 22.84 -13.88
N THR A 192 0.77 22.71 -13.83
CA THR A 192 1.58 22.16 -14.93
C THR A 192 2.19 20.81 -14.52
N PRO A 193 2.06 19.77 -15.36
CA PRO A 193 2.66 18.48 -15.05
C PRO A 193 4.18 18.58 -15.03
N VAL A 194 4.81 17.85 -14.12
CA VAL A 194 6.27 17.78 -13.95
C VAL A 194 6.87 16.55 -14.59
N ALA A 195 6.03 15.54 -14.86
CA ALA A 195 6.33 14.39 -15.68
C ALA A 195 5.02 13.88 -16.33
N GLN A 196 5.16 13.16 -17.43
CA GLN A 196 4.06 12.51 -18.13
C GLN A 196 4.56 11.18 -18.68
N GLY A 197 3.83 10.12 -18.38
CA GLY A 197 4.02 8.80 -18.98
C GLY A 197 3.08 8.60 -20.17
N LYS A 198 2.89 7.35 -20.59
CA LYS A 198 1.93 7.02 -21.67
C LYS A 198 0.48 7.28 -21.27
N THR A 199 0.12 7.03 -20.01
CA THR A 199 -1.27 7.01 -19.55
C THR A 199 -1.58 8.05 -18.47
N LYS A 200 -0.54 8.56 -17.79
CA LYS A 200 -0.69 9.43 -16.61
C LYS A 200 0.12 10.71 -16.70
N LYS A 201 -0.43 11.78 -16.10
CA LYS A 201 0.28 13.02 -15.79
C LYS A 201 0.60 13.08 -14.31
N VAL A 202 1.75 13.65 -13.99
CA VAL A 202 2.27 13.78 -12.62
C VAL A 202 2.45 15.25 -12.31
N TYR A 203 1.87 15.72 -11.22
CA TYR A 203 1.90 17.11 -10.77
C TYR A 203 2.64 17.20 -9.43
N LYS A 204 3.36 18.31 -9.20
CA LYS A 204 3.90 18.59 -7.87
C LYS A 204 2.78 19.05 -6.96
N VAL A 205 2.77 18.54 -5.74
CA VAL A 205 1.85 18.99 -4.71
C VAL A 205 2.55 19.04 -3.36
N ILE A 206 2.23 20.04 -2.55
CA ILE A 206 2.67 20.11 -1.16
C ILE A 206 1.44 19.89 -0.30
N CYS A 207 1.43 18.84 0.52
CA CYS A 207 0.35 18.51 1.43
C CYS A 207 0.95 18.30 2.82
N GLU A 208 0.33 18.86 3.87
CA GLU A 208 0.82 18.72 5.25
C GLU A 208 2.30 19.18 5.41
N GLY A 209 2.71 20.19 4.62
CA GLY A 209 4.10 20.68 4.57
C GLY A 209 5.10 19.75 3.87
N MET A 210 4.67 18.56 3.43
CA MET A 210 5.51 17.55 2.81
C MET A 210 5.40 17.58 1.28
N PRO A 211 6.49 17.29 0.53
CA PRO A 211 6.46 17.24 -0.92
C PRO A 211 5.94 15.89 -1.43
N TRP A 212 4.85 15.94 -2.18
CA TRP A 212 4.21 14.79 -2.83
C TRP A 212 4.18 15.00 -4.36
N VAL A 213 3.76 13.95 -5.05
CA VAL A 213 3.26 14.05 -6.42
C VAL A 213 1.81 13.60 -6.47
N ALA A 214 0.97 14.28 -7.26
CA ALA A 214 -0.39 13.87 -7.57
C ALA A 214 -0.44 13.33 -9.00
N LYS A 215 -1.07 12.16 -9.18
CA LYS A 215 -1.25 11.53 -10.49
C LYS A 215 -2.71 11.51 -10.90
N ARG A 216 -2.94 11.65 -12.21
CA ARG A 216 -4.21 11.34 -12.87
C ARG A 216 -3.96 10.65 -14.21
N PHE A 217 -4.95 9.92 -14.70
CA PHE A 217 -4.98 9.41 -16.06
C PHE A 217 -5.35 10.54 -17.05
N PHE A 218 -4.77 10.48 -18.25
CA PHE A 218 -5.11 11.36 -19.36
C PHE A 218 -5.25 10.61 -20.69
N GLU A 219 -4.76 9.37 -20.78
CA GLU A 219 -4.88 8.51 -21.95
C GLU A 219 -5.00 7.05 -21.49
N ILE A 220 -6.00 6.34 -21.99
CA ILE A 220 -6.34 4.95 -21.65
C ILE A 220 -6.63 4.08 -22.89
N GLY A 221 -6.26 4.57 -24.08
CA GLY A 221 -6.58 4.00 -25.39
C GLY A 221 -7.73 4.71 -26.12
N ALA A 222 -8.26 5.82 -25.57
CA ALA A 222 -9.36 6.59 -26.13
C ALA A 222 -8.91 7.87 -26.84
N GLY A 223 -7.65 8.28 -26.69
CA GLY A 223 -7.10 9.54 -27.17
C GLY A 223 -6.67 10.46 -26.03
N ASP A 224 -5.76 11.38 -26.34
CA ASP A 224 -5.23 12.35 -25.38
C ASP A 224 -6.35 13.19 -24.73
N GLU A 225 -6.34 13.25 -23.40
CA GLU A 225 -7.32 13.93 -22.55
C GLU A 225 -8.77 13.44 -22.70
N GLN A 226 -8.97 12.22 -23.23
CA GLN A 226 -10.28 11.58 -23.35
C GLN A 226 -10.55 10.57 -22.24
N VAL A 227 -10.27 10.96 -20.99
CA VAL A 227 -10.57 10.15 -19.80
C VAL A 227 -11.69 10.82 -19.02
N GLU A 228 -12.83 10.13 -18.91
CA GLU A 228 -13.95 10.64 -18.12
C GLU A 228 -13.59 10.69 -16.63
N ILE A 229 -14.26 11.59 -15.89
CA ILE A 229 -14.03 11.78 -14.44
C ILE A 229 -14.12 10.44 -13.70
N GLN A 230 -15.15 9.66 -14.01
CA GLN A 230 -15.39 8.38 -13.38
C GLN A 230 -14.31 7.35 -13.70
N GLN A 231 -13.93 7.27 -14.98
CA GLN A 231 -12.90 6.34 -15.43
C GLN A 231 -11.56 6.65 -14.75
N ASN A 232 -11.19 7.93 -14.65
CA ASN A 232 -9.98 8.34 -13.92
C ASN A 232 -10.04 7.87 -12.46
N ALA A 233 -11.16 8.10 -11.77
CA ALA A 233 -11.31 7.65 -10.39
C ALA A 233 -11.15 6.13 -10.27
N ASP A 234 -11.87 5.34 -11.08
CA ASP A 234 -11.82 3.88 -11.05
C ASP A 234 -10.39 3.34 -11.30
N PHE A 235 -9.67 3.91 -12.27
CA PHE A 235 -8.29 3.49 -12.57
C PHE A 235 -7.28 3.90 -11.48
N LEU A 236 -7.47 5.04 -10.80
CA LEU A 236 -6.62 5.42 -9.66
C LEU A 236 -6.87 4.51 -8.46
N VAL A 237 -8.10 4.08 -8.22
CA VAL A 237 -8.43 3.08 -7.18
C VAL A 237 -7.79 1.74 -7.48
N GLN A 238 -7.84 1.31 -8.73
CA GLN A 238 -7.15 0.10 -9.16
C GLN A 238 -5.63 0.23 -8.97
N GLU A 239 -5.01 1.36 -9.30
CA GLU A 239 -3.58 1.59 -9.05
C GLU A 239 -3.22 1.57 -7.57
N ALA A 240 -4.01 2.23 -6.72
CA ALA A 240 -3.88 2.15 -5.26
C ALA A 240 -3.99 0.70 -4.77
N THR A 241 -4.93 -0.07 -5.32
CA THR A 241 -5.10 -1.50 -5.01
C THR A 241 -3.88 -2.32 -5.42
N ARG A 242 -3.28 -2.05 -6.58
CA ARG A 242 -2.05 -2.71 -7.03
C ARG A 242 -0.91 -2.43 -6.06
N LEU A 243 -0.70 -1.18 -5.65
CA LEU A 243 0.32 -0.81 -4.66
C LEU A 243 0.10 -1.51 -3.30
N GLY A 244 -1.14 -1.53 -2.81
CA GLY A 244 -1.49 -2.26 -1.58
C GLY A 244 -1.21 -3.76 -1.67
N LYS A 245 -1.62 -4.41 -2.78
CA LYS A 245 -1.34 -5.83 -3.03
C LYS A 245 0.16 -6.11 -3.15
N THR A 246 0.92 -5.25 -3.83
CA THR A 246 2.38 -5.40 -3.91
C THR A 246 3.01 -5.37 -2.52
N GLY A 247 2.61 -4.43 -1.64
CA GLY A 247 3.14 -4.37 -0.29
C GLY A 247 2.80 -5.60 0.55
N TYR A 248 1.56 -6.08 0.47
CA TYR A 248 1.13 -7.32 1.11
C TYR A 248 1.99 -8.51 0.66
N TYR A 249 2.16 -8.69 -0.66
CA TYR A 249 2.96 -9.78 -1.18
C TYR A 249 4.44 -9.64 -0.86
N LEU A 250 4.99 -8.42 -0.85
CA LEU A 250 6.40 -8.18 -0.49
C LEU A 250 6.66 -8.58 0.96
N GLY A 251 5.75 -8.24 1.89
CA GLY A 251 5.84 -8.66 3.29
C GLY A 251 5.88 -10.19 3.43
N GLN A 252 5.00 -10.90 2.71
CA GLN A 252 4.96 -12.36 2.68
C GLN A 252 6.24 -12.95 2.07
N PHE A 253 6.73 -12.39 0.96
CA PHE A 253 7.95 -12.80 0.29
C PHE A 253 9.18 -12.69 1.21
N ILE A 254 9.32 -11.55 1.92
CA ILE A 254 10.43 -11.34 2.86
C ILE A 254 10.35 -12.35 4.02
N ALA A 255 9.16 -12.62 4.54
CA ALA A 255 8.96 -13.59 5.60
C ALA A 255 9.33 -15.02 5.14
N GLU A 256 8.91 -15.40 3.93
CA GLU A 256 9.25 -16.69 3.34
C GLU A 256 10.75 -16.83 3.07
N ALA A 257 11.39 -15.79 2.52
CA ALA A 257 12.83 -15.78 2.30
C ALA A 257 13.61 -16.01 3.60
N LYS A 258 13.21 -15.34 4.70
CA LYS A 258 13.78 -15.57 6.03
C LYS A 258 13.56 -17.01 6.49
N ARG A 259 12.34 -17.54 6.37
CA ARG A 259 12.00 -18.91 6.76
C ARG A 259 12.82 -19.96 6.01
N ARG A 260 13.11 -19.72 4.73
CA ARG A 260 13.91 -20.60 3.87
C ARG A 260 15.42 -20.30 3.93
N ASN A 261 15.85 -19.35 4.75
CA ASN A 261 17.24 -18.85 4.80
C ASN A 261 17.78 -18.45 3.41
N THR A 262 16.93 -17.86 2.57
CA THR A 262 17.30 -17.39 1.23
C THR A 262 17.77 -15.94 1.29
N SER A 263 18.99 -15.69 0.78
CA SER A 263 19.56 -14.34 0.74
C SER A 263 18.87 -13.48 -0.32
N ILE A 264 18.03 -12.54 0.13
CA ILE A 264 17.37 -11.52 -0.69
C ILE A 264 17.99 -10.13 -0.47
N ASP A 265 17.67 -9.19 -1.35
CA ASP A 265 17.82 -7.77 -1.08
C ASP A 265 16.64 -7.31 -0.22
N ASP A 266 16.91 -6.97 1.03
CA ASP A 266 15.91 -6.55 2.02
C ASP A 266 15.80 -5.02 2.13
N THR A 267 16.46 -4.27 1.23
CA THR A 267 16.33 -2.81 1.12
C THR A 267 15.13 -2.38 0.28
N ILE A 268 14.26 -3.32 -0.11
CA ILE A 268 13.11 -3.08 -0.97
C ILE A 268 11.92 -2.62 -0.13
N ALA A 269 11.28 -1.54 -0.54
CA ALA A 269 10.02 -1.05 0.03
C ALA A 269 9.01 -0.76 -1.09
N VAL A 270 7.72 -0.70 -0.76
CA VAL A 270 6.70 -0.17 -1.67
C VAL A 270 6.44 1.28 -1.29
N THR A 271 6.25 2.15 -2.30
CA THR A 271 5.92 3.56 -2.07
C THR A 271 4.67 3.67 -1.19
N GLU A 272 4.70 4.61 -0.26
CA GLU A 272 3.49 5.08 0.39
C GLU A 272 2.58 5.71 -0.65
N PHE A 273 1.27 5.65 -0.42
CA PHE A 273 0.29 6.30 -1.25
C PHE A 273 -0.92 6.77 -0.45
N LYS A 274 -1.58 7.81 -0.95
CA LYS A 274 -2.86 8.29 -0.46
C LYS A 274 -3.81 8.47 -1.64
N LEU A 275 -5.09 8.17 -1.46
CA LEU A 275 -6.13 8.63 -2.39
C LEU A 275 -6.62 9.99 -1.89
N GLY A 276 -6.63 10.97 -2.78
CA GLY A 276 -7.09 12.32 -2.47
C GLY A 276 -8.30 12.71 -3.29
N LEU A 277 -9.41 13.04 -2.64
CA LEU A 277 -10.58 13.63 -3.29
C LEU A 277 -10.49 15.14 -3.23
N GLU A 278 -10.40 15.80 -4.39
CA GLU A 278 -10.47 17.25 -4.48
C GLU A 278 -11.90 17.75 -4.20
N VAL A 279 -11.99 18.65 -3.21
CA VAL A 279 -13.23 19.33 -2.85
C VAL A 279 -13.39 20.55 -3.73
N VAL A 280 -14.39 20.49 -4.62
CA VAL A 280 -14.78 21.60 -5.48
C VAL A 280 -15.97 22.29 -4.81
N ALA A 281 -15.83 23.58 -4.50
CA ALA A 281 -16.94 24.37 -3.95
C ALA A 281 -18.05 24.56 -5.01
N ASP A 282 -19.30 24.73 -4.57
CA ASP A 282 -20.51 24.76 -5.42
C ASP A 282 -20.43 25.66 -6.66
N ASP A 283 -19.70 26.78 -6.56
CA ASP A 283 -19.55 27.80 -7.60
C ASP A 283 -18.13 27.85 -8.20
N SER A 284 -17.32 26.83 -7.95
CA SER A 284 -15.94 26.73 -8.43
C SER A 284 -15.76 25.63 -9.48
N ALA A 285 -14.75 25.80 -10.32
CA ALA A 285 -14.32 24.75 -11.23
C ALA A 285 -13.29 23.85 -10.54
N PRO A 286 -13.19 22.56 -10.93
CA PRO A 286 -12.05 21.72 -10.59
C PRO A 286 -10.73 22.41 -10.93
N SER A 287 -9.66 22.00 -10.26
CA SER A 287 -8.31 22.47 -10.54
C SER A 287 -7.98 22.27 -12.04
N PRO A 288 -7.31 23.24 -12.70
CA PRO A 288 -6.90 23.05 -14.09
C PRO A 288 -6.04 21.80 -14.31
N ALA A 289 -5.27 21.42 -13.29
CA ALA A 289 -4.48 20.19 -13.27
C ALA A 289 -5.33 18.94 -13.47
N SER A 290 -6.59 18.89 -12.99
CA SER A 290 -7.49 17.75 -13.17
C SER A 290 -7.81 17.47 -14.64
N GLY A 291 -7.68 18.47 -15.52
CA GLY A 291 -8.10 18.38 -16.92
C GLY A 291 -9.62 18.42 -17.12
N ILE A 292 -10.39 18.59 -16.05
CA ILE A 292 -11.86 18.60 -16.08
C ILE A 292 -12.34 20.04 -16.27
N SER A 293 -13.14 20.29 -17.32
CA SER A 293 -13.78 21.59 -17.50
C SER A 293 -14.93 21.78 -16.52
N LEU A 294 -15.27 23.04 -16.20
CA LEU A 294 -16.44 23.35 -15.37
C LEU A 294 -17.72 22.76 -15.96
N GLU A 295 -17.89 22.84 -17.28
CA GLU A 295 -19.04 22.28 -17.98
C GLU A 295 -19.12 20.76 -17.82
N ALA A 296 -18.02 20.03 -18.00
CA ALA A 296 -17.99 18.58 -17.82
C ALA A 296 -18.25 18.18 -16.36
N TYR A 297 -17.74 18.96 -15.40
CA TYR A 297 -17.98 18.75 -13.98
C TYR A 297 -19.46 18.92 -13.62
N LEU A 298 -20.08 20.02 -14.07
CA LEU A 298 -21.49 20.32 -13.80
C LEU A 298 -22.46 19.41 -14.56
N ALA A 299 -22.06 18.88 -15.72
CA ALA A 299 -22.88 17.96 -16.52
C ALA A 299 -22.88 16.53 -15.98
N ALA A 300 -21.90 16.17 -15.16
CA ALA A 300 -21.79 14.83 -14.61
C ALA A 300 -22.62 14.67 -13.32
N ASP A 301 -23.04 13.43 -13.02
CA ASP A 301 -23.90 13.13 -11.88
C ASP A 301 -23.21 13.53 -10.55
N PRO A 302 -23.75 14.48 -9.77
CA PRO A 302 -23.11 14.93 -8.53
C PRO A 302 -22.85 13.82 -7.52
N SER A 303 -23.64 12.74 -7.55
CA SER A 303 -23.46 11.58 -6.67
C SER A 303 -22.32 10.66 -7.12
N ALA A 304 -21.92 10.75 -8.39
CA ALA A 304 -20.88 9.92 -8.99
C ALA A 304 -19.55 10.67 -9.20
N VAL A 305 -19.59 11.99 -9.33
CA VAL A 305 -18.42 12.81 -9.70
C VAL A 305 -17.43 12.93 -8.55
N GLN A 306 -16.23 12.40 -8.76
CA GLN A 306 -15.12 12.51 -7.83
C GLN A 306 -13.84 12.90 -8.56
N VAL A 307 -13.34 14.10 -8.30
CA VAL A 307 -12.03 14.54 -8.80
C VAL A 307 -10.95 13.89 -7.93
N LEU A 308 -10.65 12.64 -8.27
CA LEU A 308 -9.74 11.79 -7.50
C LEU A 308 -8.30 11.91 -8.00
N TRP A 309 -7.38 11.80 -7.06
CA TRP A 309 -5.94 11.85 -7.26
C TRP A 309 -5.25 10.69 -6.53
N LEU A 310 -4.18 10.15 -7.11
CA LEU A 310 -3.25 9.27 -6.40
C LEU A 310 -2.02 10.06 -5.99
N PHE A 311 -1.81 10.19 -4.68
CA PHE A 311 -0.67 10.86 -4.08
C PHE A 311 0.42 9.85 -3.73
N GLU A 312 1.67 10.17 -4.07
CA GLU A 312 2.87 9.43 -3.64
C GLU A 312 3.94 10.41 -3.15
N PRO A 313 4.83 10.02 -2.22
CA PRO A 313 5.97 10.85 -1.84
C PRO A 313 6.81 11.22 -3.06
N ARG A 314 7.23 12.49 -3.13
CA ARG A 314 8.07 12.93 -4.23
C ARG A 314 9.48 12.32 -4.10
N ARG A 315 9.90 11.57 -5.11
CA ARG A 315 11.19 10.90 -5.18
C ARG A 315 12.10 11.43 -6.29
N SER A 316 13.32 10.89 -6.35
CA SER A 316 14.24 11.12 -7.46
C SER A 316 13.61 10.73 -8.80
N SER A 317 13.98 11.43 -9.87
CA SER A 317 13.56 11.07 -11.24
C SER A 317 14.39 9.93 -11.83
N ALA A 318 15.44 9.47 -11.15
CA ALA A 318 16.21 8.31 -11.57
C ALA A 318 15.42 7.03 -11.27
N VAL A 319 15.18 6.24 -12.32
CA VAL A 319 14.38 5.01 -12.27
C VAL A 319 15.20 3.87 -12.85
N ASP A 320 15.26 2.76 -12.13
CA ASP A 320 15.81 1.49 -12.59
C ASP A 320 14.65 0.57 -12.98
N HIS A 321 14.63 0.10 -14.22
CA HIS A 321 13.63 -0.85 -14.73
C HIS A 321 14.18 -2.28 -14.66
N TRP A 322 13.40 -3.18 -14.07
CA TRP A 322 13.77 -4.58 -13.83
C TRP A 322 12.94 -5.57 -14.65
N SER A 323 11.72 -5.18 -15.02
CA SER A 323 10.92 -5.88 -16.03
C SER A 323 10.09 -4.84 -16.79
N GLY A 324 9.66 -5.18 -18.00
CA GLY A 324 8.63 -4.44 -18.73
C GLY A 324 7.27 -5.10 -18.58
N THR A 325 6.24 -4.60 -19.27
CA THR A 325 4.89 -5.19 -19.24
C THR A 325 4.85 -6.66 -19.67
N ASN A 326 5.60 -7.02 -20.72
CA ASN A 326 5.66 -8.38 -21.28
C ASN A 326 7.11 -8.86 -21.48
N GLU A 327 8.03 -8.28 -20.70
CA GLU A 327 9.47 -8.50 -20.79
C GLU A 327 10.01 -8.86 -19.41
N TYR A 328 10.56 -10.08 -19.28
CA TYR A 328 10.96 -10.67 -18.00
C TYR A 328 12.43 -11.12 -18.03
N PRO A 329 13.39 -10.18 -18.14
CA PRO A 329 14.80 -10.54 -18.27
C PRO A 329 15.30 -11.28 -17.02
N PRO A 330 16.16 -12.31 -17.19
CA PRO A 330 16.77 -12.97 -16.06
C PRO A 330 17.93 -12.14 -15.49
N TRP A 331 17.86 -11.86 -14.19
CA TRP A 331 18.88 -11.09 -13.49
C TRP A 331 19.76 -12.00 -12.63
N HIS A 332 20.67 -12.77 -13.23
CA HIS A 332 21.47 -13.73 -12.46
C HIS A 332 22.57 -13.10 -11.58
N GLN A 333 23.14 -11.96 -12.01
CA GLN A 333 24.33 -11.38 -11.37
C GLN A 333 24.02 -10.19 -10.44
N ASN A 334 22.83 -9.59 -10.57
CA ASN A 334 22.42 -8.46 -9.75
C ASN A 334 21.57 -8.94 -8.57
N LYS A 335 21.99 -8.67 -7.32
CA LYS A 335 21.28 -9.11 -6.11
C LYS A 335 19.84 -8.56 -6.06
N LEU A 336 19.65 -7.28 -6.36
CA LEU A 336 18.35 -6.62 -6.37
C LEU A 336 17.47 -7.15 -7.51
N GLY A 337 17.96 -7.14 -8.75
CA GLY A 337 17.23 -7.65 -9.91
C GLY A 337 16.84 -9.12 -9.77
N SER A 338 17.74 -9.96 -9.23
CA SER A 338 17.46 -11.36 -8.92
C SER A 338 16.37 -11.51 -7.85
N THR A 339 16.38 -10.63 -6.84
CA THR A 339 15.36 -10.60 -5.78
C THR A 339 14.00 -10.22 -6.34
N LEU A 340 13.95 -9.18 -7.18
CA LEU A 340 12.71 -8.70 -7.81
C LEU A 340 12.14 -9.70 -8.83
N ASN A 341 13.01 -10.38 -9.58
CA ASN A 341 12.61 -11.47 -10.47
C ASN A 341 12.00 -12.65 -9.68
N ALA A 342 12.64 -13.07 -8.58
CA ALA A 342 12.08 -14.09 -7.68
C ALA A 342 10.80 -13.63 -6.97
N PHE A 343 10.67 -12.35 -6.66
CA PHE A 343 9.46 -11.77 -6.08
C PHE A 343 8.26 -11.87 -7.03
N ALA A 344 8.44 -11.55 -8.33
CA ALA A 344 7.39 -11.73 -9.33
C ALA A 344 6.91 -13.19 -9.42
N HIS A 345 7.85 -14.15 -9.43
CA HIS A 345 7.52 -15.59 -9.40
C HIS A 345 6.82 -15.99 -8.11
N TYR A 346 7.28 -15.49 -6.96
CA TYR A 346 6.64 -15.75 -5.68
C TYR A 346 5.17 -15.33 -5.70
N VAL A 347 4.87 -14.13 -6.21
CA VAL A 347 3.48 -13.65 -6.33
C VAL A 347 2.64 -14.54 -7.24
N TYR A 348 3.19 -14.98 -8.37
CA TYR A 348 2.52 -15.94 -9.25
C TYR A 348 2.12 -17.21 -8.49
N GLN A 349 3.06 -17.83 -7.78
CA GLN A 349 2.79 -19.09 -7.08
C GLN A 349 1.82 -18.93 -5.90
N ILE A 350 2.04 -17.96 -5.01
CA ILE A 350 1.19 -17.79 -3.82
C ILE A 350 -0.21 -17.28 -4.14
N SER A 351 -0.38 -16.63 -5.30
CA SER A 351 -1.70 -16.24 -5.80
C SER A 351 -2.42 -17.38 -6.49
N GLN A 352 -1.88 -18.61 -6.44
CA GLN A 352 -2.39 -19.78 -7.14
C GLN A 352 -2.49 -19.53 -8.65
N GLU A 353 -1.43 -18.93 -9.20
CA GLU A 353 -1.30 -18.66 -10.63
C GLU A 353 -2.33 -17.66 -11.18
N THR A 354 -3.01 -16.91 -10.30
CA THR A 354 -4.05 -15.96 -10.71
C THR A 354 -3.55 -14.54 -10.93
N THR A 355 -2.36 -14.20 -10.42
CA THR A 355 -1.80 -12.86 -10.47
C THR A 355 -0.28 -12.91 -10.64
N VAL A 356 0.28 -12.08 -11.54
CA VAL A 356 1.73 -11.85 -11.58
C VAL A 356 2.05 -10.36 -11.58
N ILE A 357 3.15 -9.99 -10.93
CA ILE A 357 3.67 -8.63 -10.94
C ILE A 357 4.49 -8.41 -12.21
N THR A 358 4.28 -7.27 -12.87
CA THR A 358 5.00 -6.86 -14.07
C THR A 358 5.40 -5.38 -14.01
N ASP A 359 6.15 -4.93 -15.01
CA ASP A 359 6.73 -3.57 -15.10
C ASP A 359 7.41 -3.13 -13.79
N VAL A 360 8.22 -4.04 -13.24
CA VAL A 360 8.89 -3.84 -11.96
C VAL A 360 9.95 -2.77 -12.12
N GLN A 361 9.78 -1.67 -11.39
CA GLN A 361 10.71 -0.55 -11.41
C GLN A 361 10.94 0.01 -10.00
N THR A 362 12.14 0.54 -9.77
CA THR A 362 12.51 1.13 -8.49
C THR A 362 13.09 2.51 -8.65
N SER A 363 13.01 3.30 -7.59
CA SER A 363 13.82 4.51 -7.43
C SER A 363 14.56 4.46 -6.10
N LYS A 364 15.68 5.17 -6.03
CA LYS A 364 16.44 5.30 -4.79
C LYS A 364 15.77 6.30 -3.84
N ALA A 365 15.63 5.92 -2.58
CA ALA A 365 15.25 6.81 -1.49
C ALA A 365 16.12 6.52 -0.27
N VAL A 366 15.90 7.27 0.80
CA VAL A 366 16.50 7.04 2.12
C VAL A 366 15.37 6.76 3.11
N ASN A 367 15.54 5.74 3.95
CA ASN A 367 14.61 5.47 5.06
C ASN A 367 14.82 6.46 6.21
N GLU A 368 14.03 6.32 7.29
CA GLU A 368 14.13 7.18 8.48
C GLU A 368 15.49 7.08 9.18
N GLN A 369 16.19 5.96 9.03
CA GLN A 369 17.53 5.72 9.58
C GLN A 369 18.65 6.32 8.70
N GLY A 370 18.30 6.84 7.52
CA GLY A 370 19.24 7.39 6.53
C GLY A 370 19.90 6.33 5.66
N ASP A 371 19.45 5.08 5.69
CA ASP A 371 19.94 4.01 4.82
C ASP A 371 19.28 4.11 3.45
N GLY A 372 20.05 3.83 2.40
CA GLY A 372 19.54 3.79 1.03
C GLY A 372 18.61 2.60 0.82
N ILE A 373 17.39 2.88 0.31
CA ILE A 373 16.38 1.88 -0.01
C ILE A 373 15.97 1.96 -1.48
N ASN A 374 15.42 0.85 -1.97
CA ASN A 374 14.84 0.72 -3.30
C ASN A 374 13.31 0.73 -3.19
N VAL A 375 12.69 1.82 -3.63
CA VAL A 375 11.24 1.98 -3.53
C VAL A 375 10.59 1.55 -4.83
N LEU A 376 9.76 0.51 -4.76
CA LEU A 376 8.84 0.06 -5.79
C LEU A 376 7.67 1.02 -5.91
N PHE A 377 7.32 1.40 -7.12
CA PHE A 377 6.21 2.31 -7.39
C PHE A 377 5.62 2.03 -8.77
N ASP A 378 4.37 2.47 -8.97
CA ASP A 378 3.67 2.34 -10.25
C ASP A 378 3.75 0.90 -10.81
N MET A 379 3.42 -0.05 -9.92
CA MET A 379 3.47 -1.47 -10.23
C MET A 379 2.28 -1.87 -11.09
N MET A 380 2.53 -2.75 -12.06
CA MET A 380 1.48 -3.38 -12.85
C MET A 380 1.27 -4.82 -12.42
N LEU A 381 0.04 -5.31 -12.60
CA LEU A 381 -0.32 -6.69 -12.38
C LEU A 381 -0.94 -7.24 -13.67
N HIS A 382 -0.72 -8.52 -13.92
CA HIS A 382 -1.62 -9.28 -14.78
C HIS A 382 -2.48 -10.17 -13.92
N THR A 383 -3.78 -10.21 -14.20
CA THR A 383 -4.74 -11.05 -13.48
C THR A 383 -5.50 -11.93 -14.45
N THR A 384 -5.95 -13.11 -14.04
CA THR A 384 -6.67 -14.04 -14.95
C THR A 384 -7.90 -13.42 -15.60
N ASN A 385 -8.57 -12.49 -14.91
CA ASN A 385 -9.76 -11.78 -15.38
C ASN A 385 -9.47 -10.39 -15.99
N GLY A 386 -8.20 -9.95 -16.06
CA GLY A 386 -7.83 -8.65 -16.62
C GLY A 386 -8.33 -7.46 -15.80
N ALA A 387 -8.66 -7.64 -14.52
CA ALA A 387 -9.36 -6.64 -13.71
C ALA A 387 -8.44 -5.75 -12.87
N SER A 388 -7.12 -5.82 -13.04
CA SER A 388 -6.20 -4.98 -12.25
C SER A 388 -6.03 -3.56 -12.79
N GLY A 389 -6.56 -3.25 -13.98
CA GLY A 389 -6.65 -1.91 -14.56
C GLY A 389 -5.83 -1.71 -15.84
N VAL A 390 -5.56 -0.45 -16.18
CA VAL A 390 -4.81 -0.10 -17.41
C VAL A 390 -3.46 -0.82 -17.44
N GLY A 391 -3.19 -1.55 -18.53
CA GLY A 391 -1.97 -2.34 -18.70
C GLY A 391 -2.08 -3.80 -18.25
N ASP A 392 -3.23 -4.24 -17.73
CA ASP A 392 -3.50 -5.64 -17.45
C ASP A 392 -3.76 -6.42 -18.76
N HIS A 393 -2.83 -7.30 -19.13
CA HIS A 393 -2.94 -8.16 -20.31
C HIS A 393 -3.66 -9.49 -20.02
N GLY A 394 -4.28 -9.63 -18.85
CA GLY A 394 -5.10 -10.77 -18.52
C GLY A 394 -4.28 -12.07 -18.41
N GLN A 395 -4.93 -13.18 -18.75
CA GLN A 395 -4.28 -14.48 -18.91
C GLN A 395 -3.14 -14.46 -19.94
N ASN A 396 -3.22 -13.63 -20.99
CA ASN A 396 -2.15 -13.56 -21.99
C ASN A 396 -0.85 -13.01 -21.39
N GLY A 397 -0.95 -12.00 -20.53
CA GLY A 397 0.18 -11.47 -19.78
C GLY A 397 0.80 -12.51 -18.83
N ILE A 398 -0.06 -13.28 -18.14
CA ILE A 398 0.37 -14.41 -17.28
C ILE A 398 1.08 -15.49 -18.11
N ASN A 399 0.50 -15.92 -19.23
CA ASN A 399 1.11 -16.92 -20.11
C ASN A 399 2.47 -16.44 -20.64
N THR A 400 2.58 -15.15 -20.95
CA THR A 400 3.85 -14.54 -21.39
C THR A 400 4.90 -14.57 -20.27
N PHE A 401 4.50 -14.31 -19.03
CA PHE A 401 5.38 -14.47 -17.87
C PHE A 401 5.86 -15.92 -17.75
N VAL A 402 4.95 -16.89 -17.72
CA VAL A 402 5.30 -18.32 -17.59
C VAL A 402 6.25 -18.78 -18.71
N ALA A 403 6.01 -18.35 -19.95
CA ALA A 403 6.82 -18.72 -21.10
C ALA A 403 8.22 -18.11 -21.10
N LYS A 404 8.40 -16.92 -20.51
CA LYS A 404 9.66 -16.15 -20.57
C LYS A 404 10.42 -16.13 -19.24
N HIS A 405 9.79 -16.49 -18.13
CA HIS A 405 10.42 -16.47 -16.82
C HIS A 405 11.46 -17.57 -16.72
N GLU A 406 12.70 -17.18 -16.45
CA GLU A 406 13.77 -18.10 -16.12
C GLU A 406 14.07 -18.01 -14.62
N CYS A 407 13.96 -19.14 -13.92
CA CYS A 407 14.25 -19.20 -12.49
C CYS A 407 15.70 -18.79 -12.21
N VAL A 408 15.87 -17.81 -11.32
CA VAL A 408 17.18 -17.42 -10.80
C VAL A 408 17.49 -18.17 -9.50
N ARG A 409 18.74 -18.09 -9.01
CA ARG A 409 19.18 -18.74 -7.77
C ARG A 409 18.25 -18.50 -6.57
N ARG A 410 17.62 -17.33 -6.50
CA ARG A 410 16.66 -16.98 -5.43
C ARG A 410 15.31 -17.69 -5.57
N CYS A 411 14.84 -17.97 -6.79
CA CYS A 411 13.65 -18.79 -7.01
C CYS A 411 13.87 -20.20 -6.45
N VAL A 412 15.04 -20.80 -6.75
CA VAL A 412 15.43 -22.12 -6.24
C VAL A 412 15.56 -22.12 -4.72
N GLY A 413 16.19 -21.10 -4.13
CA GLY A 413 16.30 -20.99 -2.66
C GLY A 413 14.93 -20.93 -1.96
N LEU A 414 13.96 -20.29 -2.61
CA LEU A 414 12.58 -20.19 -2.16
C LEU A 414 11.70 -21.40 -2.51
N ARG A 415 12.24 -22.37 -3.28
CA ARG A 415 11.51 -23.55 -3.80
C ARG A 415 10.31 -23.17 -4.67
N LEU A 416 10.50 -22.17 -5.53
CA LEU A 416 9.50 -21.74 -6.50
C LEU A 416 9.59 -22.52 -7.82
N ASP A 417 10.62 -23.34 -7.98
CA ASP A 417 10.75 -24.23 -9.10
C ASP A 417 9.77 -25.41 -9.02
N GLN A 418 9.50 -26.01 -10.17
CA GLN A 418 8.58 -27.14 -10.31
C GLN A 418 8.97 -28.31 -9.41
N GLU A 419 10.28 -28.58 -9.28
CA GLU A 419 10.81 -29.57 -8.34
C GLU A 419 10.54 -29.20 -6.87
N GLY A 420 10.62 -27.91 -6.51
CA GLY A 420 10.28 -27.41 -5.19
C GLY A 420 8.83 -27.69 -4.81
N PHE A 421 7.91 -27.59 -5.77
CA PHE A 421 6.49 -27.91 -5.59
C PHE A 421 6.26 -29.41 -5.41
N GLU A 422 6.81 -30.24 -6.30
CA GLU A 422 6.68 -31.69 -6.23
C GLU A 422 7.27 -32.27 -4.93
N ASN A 423 8.40 -31.74 -4.46
CA ASN A 423 9.02 -32.17 -3.21
C ASN A 423 8.25 -31.70 -1.97
N ALA A 424 7.58 -30.55 -2.03
CA ALA A 424 6.71 -30.09 -0.95
C ALA A 424 5.46 -30.97 -0.80
N LEU A 425 4.91 -31.45 -1.90
CA LEU A 425 3.78 -32.41 -1.91
C LEU A 425 4.17 -33.75 -1.28
N LYS A 426 5.30 -34.34 -1.71
CA LYS A 426 5.78 -35.62 -1.16
C LYS A 426 6.02 -35.58 0.35
N GLY A 427 6.60 -34.48 0.85
CA GLY A 427 6.83 -34.31 2.29
C GLY A 427 5.56 -34.20 3.14
N LEU A 428 4.40 -33.90 2.55
CA LEU A 428 3.10 -33.94 3.24
C LEU A 428 2.52 -35.36 3.27
N GLU A 429 2.74 -36.15 2.24
CA GLU A 429 2.25 -37.55 2.15
C GLU A 429 3.02 -38.47 3.11
N ASP A 430 4.33 -38.24 3.27
CA ASP A 430 5.16 -39.08 4.15
C ASP A 430 4.99 -38.77 5.65
N GLY A 431 4.41 -37.61 5.99
CA GLY A 431 4.28 -37.13 7.39
C GLY A 431 3.13 -37.74 8.19
N ASP A 432 2.15 -38.36 7.54
CA ASP A 432 0.96 -38.95 8.18
C ASP A 432 1.05 -40.47 8.41
N SER A 433 2.12 -41.14 7.96
CA SER A 433 2.26 -42.60 8.04
C SER A 433 2.96 -43.13 9.30
N ALA A 434 3.37 -42.26 10.23
CA ALA A 434 4.19 -42.64 11.38
C ALA A 434 3.45 -42.71 12.74
N ALA A 435 2.11 -42.79 12.75
CA ALA A 435 1.32 -42.73 13.98
C ALA A 435 0.45 -43.97 14.29
N GLU A 436 0.53 -45.05 13.52
CA GLU A 436 -0.18 -46.30 13.81
C GLU A 436 0.82 -47.44 13.85
N ASP A 437 1.26 -47.83 15.06
CA ASP A 437 1.68 -49.19 15.44
C ASP A 437 2.38 -49.12 16.82
N ASP A 438 1.60 -49.00 17.88
CA ASP A 438 1.96 -49.39 19.25
C ASP A 438 0.65 -49.68 20.01
N ASP A 439 0.09 -50.87 19.81
CA ASP A 439 -0.89 -51.53 20.69
C ASP A 439 -0.73 -53.06 20.66
#